data_AF-A0A0H5R0T8-F1
#
_entry.id   AF-A0A0H5R0T8-F1
#
_cell.length_a   1.000
_cell.length_b   1.000
_cell.length_c   1.000
_cell.angle_alpha   90.00
_cell.angle_beta   90.00
_cell.angle_gamma   90.00
#
_symmetry.space_group_name_H-M   'P 1'
#
loop_
_entity.id
_entity.type
_entity.pdbx_description
1 polymer ?
#
loop_
_entity_poly.entity_id
_entity_poly.type
_entity_poly.pdbx_seq_one_letter_code
_entity_poly.pdbx_strand_id
1 'polypeptide(L)'
;LLLLSLLCIAGSVDVCGEHSTDELPSDDWVNNRMSEFKQECDQIRVGYAKTMTPDVLHMTFTNYFEPGKKMCKAVAKIGDGTDILSSDDAKKLITDFMYSVHDQNFGAENVIAFNMAWLFFYRTRDSLELFWHNSKADSSRSNQ
;
A
#
# COMPACT_ATOMS: atom_id res chain seq x y z
N LEU A 1 26.09 -58.34 -36.69
CA LEU A 1 25.79 -57.51 -35.51
C LEU A 1 26.44 -56.15 -35.71
N LEU A 2 25.69 -55.17 -36.23
CA LEU A 2 26.10 -53.77 -36.33
C LEU A 2 24.87 -52.95 -35.90
N LEU A 3 24.92 -52.43 -34.68
CA LEU A 3 23.93 -51.51 -34.11
C LEU A 3 24.50 -50.09 -34.27
N LEU A 4 23.86 -49.28 -35.10
CA LEU A 4 24.04 -47.83 -35.15
C LEU A 4 22.72 -47.21 -34.66
N SER A 5 22.67 -46.87 -33.38
CA SER A 5 21.55 -46.17 -32.77
C SER A 5 21.98 -44.76 -32.37
N LEU A 6 21.38 -43.79 -33.08
CA LEU A 6 20.86 -42.51 -32.60
C LEU A 6 21.82 -41.57 -31.83
N LEU A 7 22.28 -40.56 -32.57
CA LEU A 7 22.71 -39.26 -32.04
C LEU A 7 21.51 -38.58 -31.35
N CYS A 8 21.51 -38.52 -30.02
CA CYS A 8 20.70 -37.55 -29.29
C CYS A 8 21.42 -36.20 -29.33
N ILE A 9 20.84 -35.25 -30.07
CA ILE A 9 21.25 -33.84 -30.06
C ILE A 9 20.83 -33.28 -28.70
N ALA A 10 21.80 -33.01 -27.84
CA ALA A 10 21.61 -32.20 -26.64
C ALA A 10 21.43 -30.74 -27.06
N GLY A 11 20.20 -30.36 -27.39
CA GLY A 11 19.79 -28.97 -27.47
C GLY A 11 19.65 -28.43 -26.05
N SER A 12 20.69 -27.77 -25.54
CA SER A 12 20.60 -26.96 -24.33
C SER A 12 19.70 -25.77 -24.64
N VAL A 13 18.41 -25.90 -24.35
CA VAL A 13 17.52 -24.75 -24.26
C VAL A 13 17.89 -24.04 -22.97
N ASP A 14 18.65 -22.95 -23.13
CA ASP A 14 18.86 -21.96 -22.08
C ASP A 14 17.48 -21.39 -21.74
N VAL A 15 16.92 -21.84 -20.62
CA VAL A 15 15.69 -21.30 -20.04
C VAL A 15 16.09 -19.97 -19.43
N CYS A 16 16.10 -18.93 -20.26
CA CYS A 16 16.30 -17.56 -19.81
C CYS A 16 15.15 -17.16 -18.88
N GLY A 17 15.46 -17.06 -17.58
CA GLY A 17 14.90 -16.03 -16.70
C GLY A 17 13.68 -16.43 -15.88
N GLU A 18 13.80 -17.42 -15.00
CA GLU A 18 13.11 -17.34 -13.71
C GLU A 18 13.73 -16.20 -12.90
N HIS A 19 13.16 -15.00 -12.97
CA HIS A 19 13.28 -14.00 -11.90
C HIS A 19 11.89 -13.75 -11.32
N SER A 20 11.42 -14.73 -10.55
CA SER A 20 10.48 -14.50 -9.47
C SER A 20 11.19 -14.81 -8.17
N THR A 21 12.20 -14.01 -7.83
CA THR A 21 12.57 -13.89 -6.42
C THR A 21 11.49 -13.04 -5.77
N ASP A 22 10.70 -13.65 -4.87
CA ASP A 22 9.85 -12.96 -3.90
C ASP A 22 10.75 -12.09 -3.01
N GLU A 23 11.33 -11.03 -3.57
CA GLU A 23 12.19 -10.12 -2.86
C GLU A 23 11.30 -9.28 -1.97
N LEU A 24 11.49 -9.37 -0.66
CA LEU A 24 10.78 -8.55 0.29
C LEU A 24 11.24 -7.09 0.14
N PRO A 25 10.36 -6.10 0.36
CA PRO A 25 10.76 -4.71 0.33
C PRO A 25 11.84 -4.46 1.39
N SER A 26 12.86 -3.67 1.03
CA SER A 26 13.88 -3.25 1.99
C SER A 26 13.29 -2.35 3.08
N ASP A 27 13.95 -2.30 4.24
CA ASP A 27 13.52 -1.41 5.34
C ASP A 27 13.47 0.05 4.90
N ASP A 28 14.41 0.50 4.06
CA ASP A 28 14.42 1.85 3.50
C ASP A 28 13.18 2.10 2.64
N TRP A 29 12.79 1.13 1.81
CA TRP A 29 11.57 1.22 1.02
C TRP A 29 10.34 1.33 1.93
N VAL A 30 10.22 0.45 2.93
CA VAL A 30 9.11 0.42 3.89
C VAL A 30 9.00 1.76 4.63
N ASN A 31 10.12 2.27 5.14
CA ASN A 31 10.15 3.53 5.88
C ASN A 31 9.77 4.72 5.00
N ASN A 32 10.30 4.78 3.77
CA ASN A 32 9.98 5.85 2.83
C ASN A 32 8.48 5.84 2.45
N ARG A 33 7.95 4.67 2.06
CA ARG A 33 6.53 4.54 1.69
C ARG A 33 5.60 4.87 2.85
N MET A 34 5.92 4.43 4.07
CA MET A 34 5.13 4.77 5.25
C MET A 34 5.20 6.25 5.59
N SER A 35 6.36 6.90 5.41
CA SER A 35 6.49 8.34 5.66
C SER A 35 5.63 9.14 4.70
N GLU A 36 5.66 8.80 3.41
CA GLU A 36 4.82 9.47 2.40
C GLU A 36 3.33 9.22 2.67
N PHE A 37 2.95 7.99 2.98
CA PHE A 37 1.56 7.66 3.32
C PHE A 37 1.04 8.43 4.53
N LYS A 38 1.86 8.56 5.58
CA LYS A 38 1.52 9.38 6.77
C LYS A 38 1.30 10.83 6.38
N GLN A 39 2.22 11.39 5.58
CA GLN A 39 2.11 12.75 5.09
C GLN A 39 0.81 12.97 4.31
N GLU A 40 0.44 12.05 3.41
CA GLU A 40 -0.80 12.15 2.64
C GLU A 40 -2.06 12.02 3.52
N CYS A 41 -2.03 11.15 4.53
CA CYS A 41 -3.12 11.08 5.53
C CYS A 41 -3.26 12.41 6.30
N ASP A 42 -2.15 13.05 6.67
CA ASP A 42 -2.16 14.34 7.34
C ASP A 42 -2.73 15.44 6.42
N GLN A 43 -2.35 15.46 5.13
CA GLN A 43 -2.91 16.38 4.14
C GLN A 43 -4.43 16.21 3.98
N ILE A 44 -4.93 14.97 4.00
CA ILE A 44 -6.38 14.68 3.99
C ILE A 44 -7.04 15.19 5.26
N ARG A 45 -6.46 14.93 6.46
CA ARG A 45 -7.00 15.38 7.75
C ARG A 45 -7.17 16.89 7.84
N VAL A 46 -6.21 17.66 7.33
CA VAL A 46 -6.26 19.13 7.36
C VAL A 46 -7.02 19.74 6.18
N GLY A 47 -7.51 18.92 5.25
CA GLY A 47 -8.29 19.37 4.08
C GLY A 47 -7.45 20.04 2.98
N TYR A 48 -6.13 19.80 2.94
CA TYR A 48 -5.23 20.34 1.92
C TYR A 48 -4.95 19.37 0.77
N ALA A 49 -5.26 18.08 0.94
CA ALA A 49 -5.10 17.09 -0.12
C ALA A 49 -6.00 17.40 -1.32
N LYS A 50 -5.45 17.24 -2.53
CA LYS A 50 -6.25 17.24 -3.76
C LYS A 50 -7.32 16.14 -3.66
N THR A 51 -8.58 16.51 -3.81
CA THR A 51 -9.69 15.54 -3.74
C THR A 51 -9.58 14.48 -4.82
N MET A 52 -9.76 13.23 -4.43
CA MET A 52 -9.87 12.09 -5.33
C MET A 52 -11.26 11.50 -5.21
N THR A 53 -11.97 11.28 -6.31
CA THR A 53 -13.29 10.66 -6.24
C THR A 53 -13.18 9.15 -6.02
N PRO A 54 -14.17 8.51 -5.35
CA PRO A 54 -14.20 7.06 -5.19
C PRO A 54 -14.15 6.30 -6.53
N ASP A 55 -14.75 6.85 -7.59
CA ASP A 55 -14.75 6.23 -8.92
C ASP A 55 -13.34 6.19 -9.54
N VAL A 56 -12.60 7.31 -9.45
CA VAL A 56 -11.20 7.36 -9.90
C VAL A 56 -10.38 6.38 -9.08
N LEU A 57 -10.55 6.36 -7.76
CA LEU A 57 -9.84 5.44 -6.88
C LEU A 57 -10.12 3.97 -7.22
N HIS A 58 -11.37 3.63 -7.54
CA HIS A 58 -11.76 2.28 -7.95
C HIS A 58 -11.10 1.87 -9.27
N MET A 59 -11.04 2.77 -10.25
CA MET A 59 -10.31 2.54 -11.50
C MET A 59 -8.81 2.37 -11.26
N THR A 60 -8.21 3.23 -10.42
CA THR A 60 -6.79 3.17 -10.07
C THR A 60 -6.44 1.83 -9.41
N PHE A 61 -7.28 1.32 -8.51
CA PHE A 61 -7.08 0.03 -7.85
C PHE A 61 -7.82 -1.14 -8.53
N THR A 62 -8.17 -1.10 -9.82
CA THR A 62 -9.09 -2.08 -10.47
C THR A 62 -9.04 -3.51 -9.89
N ASN A 63 -7.89 -4.20 -9.96
CA ASN A 63 -7.74 -5.58 -9.47
C ASN A 63 -7.43 -5.69 -7.95
N TYR A 64 -7.11 -4.57 -7.32
CA TYR A 64 -6.63 -4.46 -5.95
C TYR A 64 -7.60 -3.74 -5.02
N PHE A 65 -8.77 -3.31 -5.51
CA PHE A 65 -9.72 -2.55 -4.72
C PHE A 65 -10.32 -3.41 -3.61
N GLU A 66 -10.71 -4.66 -3.91
CA GLU A 66 -11.18 -5.61 -2.91
C GLU A 66 -10.08 -6.05 -1.93
N PRO A 67 -8.86 -6.42 -2.37
CA PRO A 67 -7.72 -6.59 -1.46
C PRO A 67 -7.46 -5.38 -0.56
N GLY A 68 -7.47 -4.17 -1.11
CA GLY A 68 -7.23 -2.93 -0.39
C GLY A 68 -8.31 -2.63 0.65
N LYS A 69 -9.59 -2.92 0.34
CA LYS A 69 -10.69 -2.90 1.33
C LYS A 69 -10.44 -3.84 2.49
N LYS A 70 -9.99 -5.07 2.21
CA LYS A 70 -9.71 -6.08 3.23
C LYS A 70 -8.57 -5.62 4.13
N MET A 71 -7.50 -5.07 3.55
CA MET A 71 -6.40 -4.46 4.29
C MET A 71 -6.91 -3.33 5.19
N CYS A 72 -7.69 -2.37 4.67
CA CYS A 72 -8.22 -1.26 5.47
C CYS A 72 -9.06 -1.76 6.65
N LYS A 73 -9.90 -2.78 6.42
CA LYS A 73 -10.72 -3.42 7.45
C LYS A 73 -9.87 -4.15 8.49
N ALA A 74 -8.76 -4.76 8.09
CA ALA A 74 -7.83 -5.41 9.00
C ALA A 74 -7.12 -4.38 9.89
N VAL A 75 -6.60 -3.30 9.29
CA VAL A 75 -5.98 -2.19 10.03
C VAL A 75 -6.96 -1.57 11.03
N ALA A 76 -8.20 -1.33 10.62
CA ALA A 76 -9.23 -0.76 11.49
C ALA A 76 -9.60 -1.63 12.70
N LYS A 77 -9.15 -2.90 12.75
CA LYS A 77 -9.37 -3.81 13.89
C LYS A 77 -8.21 -3.87 14.87
N ILE A 78 -7.05 -3.29 14.53
CA ILE A 78 -5.83 -3.40 15.33
C ILE A 78 -5.89 -2.51 16.58
N GLY A 79 -6.66 -1.43 16.56
CA GLY A 79 -6.81 -0.54 17.71
C GLY A 79 -8.01 0.38 17.59
N ASP A 80 -8.15 1.27 18.57
CA ASP A 80 -9.23 2.27 18.65
C ASP A 80 -9.00 3.49 17.72
N GLY A 81 -7.89 3.50 16.98
CA GLY A 81 -7.49 4.58 16.09
C GLY A 81 -6.48 5.56 16.69
N THR A 82 -6.18 5.47 17.99
CA THR A 82 -5.08 6.22 18.61
C THR A 82 -3.76 5.63 18.12
N ASP A 83 -2.95 6.44 17.44
CA ASP A 83 -1.62 6.06 16.94
C ASP A 83 -1.58 4.77 16.11
N ILE A 84 -2.63 4.50 15.34
CA ILE A 84 -2.76 3.26 14.53
C ILE A 84 -1.56 3.04 13.60
N LEU A 85 -0.94 4.12 13.08
CA LEU A 85 0.23 4.06 12.19
C LEU A 85 1.58 3.87 12.92
N SER A 86 1.55 3.76 14.25
CA SER A 86 2.70 3.37 15.09
C SER A 86 2.73 1.86 15.33
N SER A 87 1.62 1.14 15.15
CA SER A 87 1.56 -0.32 15.26
C SER A 87 2.34 -1.00 14.12
N ASP A 88 3.19 -1.96 14.47
CA ASP A 88 3.98 -2.72 13.50
C ASP A 88 3.11 -3.61 12.62
N ASP A 89 2.02 -4.18 13.16
CA ASP A 89 1.05 -4.95 12.39
C ASP A 89 0.33 -4.08 11.35
N ALA A 90 -0.06 -2.85 11.75
CA ALA A 90 -0.71 -1.92 10.84
C ALA A 90 0.25 -1.45 9.73
N LYS A 91 1.49 -1.08 10.10
CA LYS A 91 2.54 -0.72 9.13
C LYS A 91 2.75 -1.85 8.13
N LYS A 92 2.93 -3.09 8.61
CA LYS A 92 3.16 -4.25 7.77
C LYS A 92 2.02 -4.47 6.78
N LEU A 93 0.76 -4.45 7.24
CA LEU A 93 -0.40 -4.61 6.35
C LEU A 93 -0.46 -3.54 5.26
N ILE A 94 -0.15 -2.30 5.61
CA ILE A 94 -0.17 -1.17 4.67
C ILE A 94 0.97 -1.31 3.65
N THR A 95 2.20 -1.59 4.12
CA THR A 95 3.37 -1.70 3.24
C THR A 95 3.36 -2.93 2.37
N ASP A 96 2.90 -4.08 2.88
CA ASP A 96 2.72 -5.29 2.08
C ASP A 96 1.74 -5.02 0.94
N PHE A 97 0.65 -4.29 1.22
CA PHE A 97 -0.31 -3.93 0.19
C PHE A 97 0.28 -2.94 -0.81
N MET A 98 0.98 -1.89 -0.36
CA MET A 98 1.72 -0.96 -1.25
C MET A 98 2.70 -1.70 -2.15
N TYR A 99 3.39 -2.71 -1.61
CA TYR A 99 4.34 -3.51 -2.36
C TYR A 99 3.61 -4.39 -3.38
N SER A 100 2.49 -5.01 -3.01
CA SER A 100 1.70 -5.82 -3.97
C SER A 100 1.16 -5.03 -5.17
N VAL A 101 1.08 -3.70 -5.05
CA VAL A 101 0.57 -2.81 -6.10
C VAL A 101 1.68 -2.02 -6.81
N HIS A 102 2.94 -2.09 -6.38
CA HIS A 102 4.00 -1.22 -6.91
C HIS A 102 4.29 -1.45 -8.41
N ASP A 103 4.21 -2.70 -8.87
CA ASP A 103 4.48 -3.09 -10.27
C ASP A 103 3.36 -2.74 -11.24
N GLN A 104 2.19 -2.30 -10.76
CA GLN A 104 1.03 -1.99 -11.60
C GLN A 104 1.18 -0.69 -12.40
N ASN A 105 2.36 -0.06 -12.37
CA ASN A 105 2.64 1.13 -13.14
C ASN A 105 1.65 2.26 -12.82
N PHE A 106 1.42 2.53 -11.52
CA PHE A 106 0.62 3.66 -11.01
C PHE A 106 1.17 5.05 -11.43
N GLY A 107 2.17 5.10 -12.30
CA GLY A 107 2.97 6.28 -12.60
C GLY A 107 4.14 6.38 -11.62
N ALA A 108 4.44 7.61 -11.19
CA ALA A 108 5.52 7.86 -10.24
C ALA A 108 5.23 7.26 -8.85
N GLU A 109 6.26 6.83 -8.12
CA GLU A 109 6.12 6.12 -6.83
C GLU A 109 5.33 6.91 -5.77
N ASN A 110 5.41 8.24 -5.81
CA ASN A 110 4.65 9.14 -4.92
C ASN A 110 3.13 9.04 -5.13
N VAL A 111 2.68 8.55 -6.29
CA VAL A 111 1.27 8.35 -6.60
C VAL A 111 0.68 7.19 -5.79
N ILE A 112 1.49 6.19 -5.41
CA ILE A 112 1.03 5.04 -4.62
C ILE A 112 0.58 5.52 -3.23
N ALA A 113 1.43 6.26 -2.51
CA ALA A 113 1.11 6.76 -1.17
C ALA A 113 -0.17 7.62 -1.16
N PHE A 114 -0.31 8.50 -2.15
CA PHE A 114 -1.48 9.36 -2.32
C PHE A 114 -2.77 8.55 -2.54
N ASN A 115 -2.78 7.62 -3.50
CA ASN A 115 -3.95 6.78 -3.75
C ASN A 115 -4.27 5.89 -2.54
N MET A 116 -3.23 5.37 -1.88
CA MET A 116 -3.38 4.58 -0.66
C MET A 116 -4.02 5.36 0.47
N ALA A 117 -3.62 6.62 0.69
CA ALA A 117 -4.19 7.47 1.73
C ALA A 117 -5.68 7.75 1.46
N TRP A 118 -6.07 8.01 0.21
CA TRP A 118 -7.48 8.18 -0.15
C TRP A 118 -8.30 6.90 0.01
N LEU A 119 -7.75 5.75 -0.40
CA LEU A 119 -8.39 4.46 -0.15
C LEU A 119 -8.58 4.21 1.34
N PHE A 120 -7.55 4.47 2.13
CA PHE A 120 -7.59 4.32 3.57
C PHE A 120 -8.66 5.23 4.18
N PHE A 121 -8.66 6.52 3.83
CA PHE A 121 -9.67 7.48 4.28
C PHE A 121 -11.09 7.01 3.98
N TYR A 122 -11.41 6.71 2.72
CA TYR A 122 -12.77 6.30 2.37
C TYR A 122 -13.23 5.01 3.05
N ARG A 123 -12.28 4.14 3.44
CA ARG A 123 -12.58 2.86 4.06
C ARG A 123 -12.54 2.86 5.57
N THR A 124 -11.87 3.83 6.18
CA THR A 124 -11.67 3.84 7.63
C THR A 124 -12.12 5.13 8.31
N ARG A 125 -12.61 6.14 7.59
CA ARG A 125 -13.07 7.41 8.19
C ARG A 125 -13.98 7.20 9.39
N ASP A 126 -15.00 6.36 9.22
CA ASP A 126 -16.03 6.14 10.24
C ASP A 126 -15.60 5.07 11.28
N SER A 127 -14.59 4.24 10.97
CA SER A 127 -14.12 3.18 11.90
C SER A 127 -12.89 3.59 12.70
N LEU A 128 -12.16 4.62 12.25
CA LEU A 128 -10.96 5.18 12.86
C LEU A 128 -11.16 6.68 13.11
N GLU A 129 -12.30 7.04 13.70
CA GLU A 129 -12.68 8.44 13.89
C GLU A 129 -11.61 9.24 14.65
N LEU A 130 -11.02 8.66 15.70
CA LEU A 130 -9.92 9.28 16.46
C LEU A 130 -8.69 9.56 15.58
N PHE A 131 -8.39 8.68 14.63
CA PHE A 131 -7.28 8.91 13.70
C PHE A 131 -7.58 10.08 12.75
N TRP A 132 -8.80 10.17 12.21
CA TRP A 132 -9.15 11.16 11.18
C TRP A 132 -9.60 12.51 11.72
N HIS A 133 -10.20 12.55 12.90
CA HIS A 133 -10.81 13.76 13.47
C HIS A 133 -9.97 14.45 14.54
N ASN A 134 -8.84 13.87 14.96
CA ASN A 134 -7.88 14.52 15.87
C ASN A 134 -7.10 15.66 15.18
N SER A 135 -7.78 16.59 14.51
CA SER A 135 -7.16 17.89 14.22
C SER A 135 -6.82 18.55 15.55
N LYS A 136 -5.62 19.14 15.68
CA LYS A 136 -5.19 19.94 16.84
C LYS A 136 -6.04 21.22 16.98
N ALA A 137 -7.35 21.08 17.20
CA ALA A 137 -8.31 22.19 17.24
C ALA A 137 -8.80 22.54 18.64
N ASP A 138 -8.27 21.92 19.71
CA ASP A 138 -8.68 22.21 21.10
C ASP A 138 -7.61 22.89 21.98
N SER A 139 -6.44 23.28 21.44
CA SER A 139 -5.40 23.94 22.25
C SER A 139 -5.42 25.48 22.24
N SER A 140 -6.54 26.13 21.93
CA SER A 140 -6.63 27.60 21.98
C SER A 140 -7.96 28.13 22.53
N ARG A 141 -8.53 27.44 23.52
CA ARG A 141 -9.61 28.01 24.35
C ARG A 141 -9.31 27.83 25.83
N SER A 142 -8.21 28.44 26.28
CA SER A 142 -8.06 28.83 27.67
C SER A 142 -7.26 30.13 27.73
N ASN A 143 -7.80 31.10 28.47
CA ASN A 143 -7.36 32.47 28.71
C ASN A 143 -7.84 33.53 27.71
N GLN A 144 -9.11 33.94 27.85
CA GLN A 144 -9.47 35.25 28.43
C GLN A 144 -10.98 35.40 28.62
#